data_AF-A0A2A3C8E1-F1
#
_entry.id   AF-A0A2A3C8E1-F1
#
_cell.length_a   1.000
_cell.length_b   1.000
_cell.length_c   1.000
_cell.angle_alpha   90.00
_cell.angle_beta   90.00
_cell.angle_gamma   90.00
#
_symmetry.space_group_name_H-M   'P 1'
#
loop_
_entity.id
_entity.type
_entity.pdbx_description
1 polymer ?
#
loop_
_entity_poly.entity_id
_entity_poly.type
_entity_poly.pdbx_seq_one_letter_code
_entity_poly.pdbx_strand_id
1 'polypeptide(L)'
;MAAPRSFVMLETRPLAEHQPRLGEFGFAGDDHVVPYEVAPLDVRGRTVQLGPMLDAILSRHDYPEPVARLLAEACVLTVLLGTSLKFEGKFILQTRTDGPVDMLVADFTTPHALRAYARFDADRLEALTATGQTSQQALLGAGVLALTIDQGAHTQRYQGIVQLDGTSLEDAARTYFRQSEQIPTDLRMSVAKLVTPGPGGAREQWRAGGILAQFLPQASERMRVPDISGGDGDPRNVTHEPADNSWQELLALLGTTEPTELIDPTVGAERLLYRLFHEHGVRVFRGVPVADECSCSREKIRGILEGFSAQEIKDSTEEGGIHVACEFCSTQYDFDPTEFVAAG
;
A
#
# COMPACT_ATOMS: atom_id res chain seq x y z
N MET A 1 -47.44 23.17 34.01
CA MET A 1 -46.39 23.94 33.30
C MET A 1 -45.50 22.93 32.58
N ALA A 2 -45.74 22.71 31.28
CA ALA A 2 -44.94 21.82 30.44
C ALA A 2 -43.92 22.66 29.68
N ALA A 3 -42.64 22.30 29.74
CA ALA A 3 -41.57 22.98 29.02
C ALA A 3 -41.76 22.81 27.50
N PRO A 4 -41.51 23.85 26.69
CA PRO A 4 -41.61 23.73 25.25
C PRO A 4 -40.46 22.86 24.72
N ARG A 5 -40.81 21.87 23.89
CA ARG A 5 -39.84 21.05 23.17
C ARG A 5 -39.12 21.96 22.16
N SER A 6 -37.83 22.17 22.39
CA SER A 6 -36.90 22.78 21.44
C SER A 6 -36.90 21.93 20.16
N PHE A 7 -37.60 22.40 19.13
CA PHE A 7 -37.40 21.94 17.77
C PHE A 7 -35.97 22.34 17.37
N VAL A 8 -35.08 21.35 17.23
CA VAL A 8 -33.80 21.56 16.55
C VAL A 8 -34.17 21.90 15.11
N MET A 9 -34.06 23.18 14.76
CA MET A 9 -34.11 23.64 13.38
C MET A 9 -32.98 22.90 12.65
N LEU A 10 -33.33 21.93 11.82
CA LEU A 10 -32.42 21.43 10.79
C LEU A 10 -32.01 22.66 9.97
N GLU A 11 -30.76 23.08 10.11
CA GLU A 11 -30.20 24.16 9.32
C GLU A 11 -30.34 23.77 7.84
N THR A 12 -31.28 24.43 7.16
CA THR A 12 -31.44 24.29 5.72
C THR A 12 -30.38 25.16 5.07
N ARG A 13 -29.21 24.57 4.81
CA ARG A 13 -28.20 25.23 3.99
C ARG A 13 -28.67 25.29 2.54
N PRO A 14 -28.65 26.47 1.89
CA PRO A 14 -28.97 26.58 0.48
C PRO A 14 -27.99 25.76 -0.35
N LEU A 15 -28.52 24.93 -1.25
CA LEU A 15 -27.78 24.03 -2.16
C LEU A 15 -26.67 24.73 -2.95
N ALA A 16 -26.76 26.05 -3.14
CA ALA A 16 -25.80 26.87 -3.87
C ALA A 16 -24.45 27.08 -3.14
N GLU A 17 -24.34 26.76 -1.84
CA GLU A 17 -23.10 26.87 -1.06
C GLU A 17 -22.36 25.53 -0.86
N HIS A 18 -22.92 24.41 -1.34
CA HIS A 18 -22.26 23.12 -1.29
C HIS A 18 -21.42 22.95 -2.56
N GLN A 19 -20.10 22.92 -2.42
CA GLN A 19 -19.18 22.62 -3.53
C GLN A 19 -18.78 21.14 -3.44
N PRO A 20 -19.57 20.21 -4.01
CA PRO A 20 -19.27 18.78 -3.95
C PRO A 20 -17.95 18.49 -4.66
N ARG A 21 -17.20 17.53 -4.12
CA ARG A 21 -15.89 17.12 -4.65
C ARG A 21 -15.99 15.70 -5.27
N LEU A 22 -14.93 15.25 -5.94
CA LEU A 22 -14.79 13.96 -6.67
C LEU A 22 -15.00 12.64 -5.85
N GLY A 23 -16.22 12.06 -5.89
CA GLY A 23 -16.52 10.72 -5.31
C GLY A 23 -17.53 10.62 -4.14
N GLU A 24 -18.31 11.65 -3.82
CA GLU A 24 -18.98 11.77 -2.50
C GLU A 24 -20.12 10.78 -2.23
N PHE A 25 -20.13 10.15 -1.04
CA PHE A 25 -21.23 10.37 -0.08
C PHE A 25 -20.67 10.67 1.32
N GLY A 26 -19.86 11.74 1.44
CA GLY A 26 -19.24 12.20 2.68
C GLY A 26 -17.70 12.27 2.69
N PHE A 27 -17.06 11.83 1.59
CA PHE A 27 -15.82 12.38 1.03
C PHE A 27 -14.48 12.03 1.66
N ALA A 28 -14.12 10.74 1.66
CA ALA A 28 -12.74 10.34 1.95
C ALA A 28 -11.72 11.08 1.06
N GLY A 29 -11.98 11.19 -0.25
CA GLY A 29 -11.05 11.83 -1.19
C GLY A 29 -9.77 11.01 -1.40
N ASP A 30 -8.78 11.63 -2.03
CA ASP A 30 -7.48 10.99 -2.25
C ASP A 30 -6.72 10.81 -0.93
N ASP A 31 -5.82 9.82 -0.91
CA ASP A 31 -4.92 9.51 0.19
C ASP A 31 -5.66 9.16 1.50
N HIS A 32 -6.82 8.51 1.37
CA HIS A 32 -7.58 7.99 2.51
C HIS A 32 -7.91 6.51 2.32
N VAL A 33 -7.66 5.71 3.36
CA VAL A 33 -8.13 4.34 3.42
C VAL A 33 -9.54 4.32 3.97
N VAL A 34 -10.45 3.71 3.24
CA VAL A 34 -11.86 3.56 3.60
C VAL A 34 -12.13 2.12 3.99
N PRO A 35 -12.33 1.82 5.29
CA PRO A 35 -12.79 0.52 5.71
C PRO A 35 -14.26 0.31 5.34
N TYR A 36 -14.63 -0.93 5.04
CA TYR A 36 -16.01 -1.30 4.75
C TYR A 36 -16.35 -2.71 5.24
N GLU A 37 -17.65 -2.99 5.35
CA GLU A 37 -18.19 -4.30 5.70
C GLU A 37 -19.42 -4.61 4.85
N VAL A 38 -19.51 -5.85 4.37
CA VAL A 38 -20.67 -6.40 3.67
C VAL A 38 -21.18 -7.56 4.53
N ALA A 39 -22.03 -7.23 5.51
CA ALA A 39 -22.45 -8.16 6.55
C ALA A 39 -23.10 -9.44 5.99
N PRO A 40 -23.98 -9.40 4.96
CA PRO A 40 -24.58 -10.62 4.42
C PRO A 40 -23.60 -11.59 3.74
N LEU A 41 -22.43 -11.09 3.32
CA LEU A 41 -21.37 -11.91 2.74
C LEU A 41 -20.29 -12.30 3.76
N ASP A 42 -20.40 -11.89 5.02
CA ASP A 42 -19.36 -12.01 6.04
C ASP A 42 -18.00 -11.44 5.59
N VAL A 43 -18.04 -10.34 4.82
CA VAL A 43 -16.85 -9.71 4.26
C VAL A 43 -16.51 -8.42 4.98
N ARG A 44 -15.23 -8.25 5.29
CA ARG A 44 -14.66 -6.95 5.67
C ARG A 44 -13.54 -6.61 4.73
N GLY A 45 -13.37 -5.32 4.46
CA GLY A 45 -12.36 -4.90 3.53
C GLY A 45 -11.93 -3.47 3.72
N ARG A 46 -10.99 -3.08 2.88
CA ARG A 46 -10.47 -1.73 2.79
C ARG A 46 -10.29 -1.37 1.33
N THR A 47 -10.54 -0.11 1.01
CA THR A 47 -10.23 0.44 -0.30
C THR A 47 -9.48 1.74 -0.13
N VAL A 48 -8.63 2.08 -1.09
CA VAL A 48 -7.81 3.29 -1.07
C VAL A 48 -7.65 3.81 -2.49
N GLN A 49 -7.61 5.13 -2.63
CA GLN A 49 -7.13 5.82 -3.83
C GLN A 49 -6.03 6.78 -3.40
N LEU A 50 -4.81 6.55 -3.88
CA LEU A 50 -3.64 7.38 -3.67
C LEU A 50 -3.42 8.29 -4.87
N GLY A 51 -3.09 9.55 -4.61
CA GLY A 51 -2.86 10.56 -5.64
C GLY A 51 -1.77 11.55 -5.24
N PRO A 52 -2.08 12.73 -4.66
CA PRO A 52 -1.09 13.75 -4.33
C PRO A 52 0.10 13.25 -3.49
N MET A 53 -0.15 12.41 -2.47
CA MET A 53 0.92 11.81 -1.67
C MET A 53 1.82 10.91 -2.51
N LEU A 54 1.25 10.15 -3.43
CA LEU A 54 2.00 9.26 -4.31
C LEU A 54 2.93 10.05 -5.24
N ASP A 55 2.44 11.15 -5.83
CA ASP A 55 3.28 12.04 -6.64
C ASP A 55 4.48 12.57 -5.84
N ALA A 56 4.27 12.93 -4.57
CA ALA A 56 5.32 13.42 -3.69
C ALA A 56 6.40 12.36 -3.41
N ILE A 57 6.01 11.10 -3.23
CA ILE A 57 6.95 9.99 -3.05
C ILE A 57 7.72 9.72 -4.34
N LEU A 58 7.03 9.62 -5.48
CA LEU A 58 7.63 9.21 -6.76
C LEU A 58 8.54 10.28 -7.38
N SER A 59 8.26 11.56 -7.15
CA SER A 59 9.04 12.68 -7.72
C SER A 59 10.41 12.89 -7.05
N ARG A 60 10.72 12.20 -5.95
CA ARG A 60 11.97 12.34 -5.20
C ARG A 60 13.21 11.75 -5.88
N HIS A 61 13.03 10.75 -6.74
CA HIS A 61 14.13 9.92 -7.25
C HIS A 61 14.13 9.72 -8.78
N ASP A 62 13.45 10.61 -9.54
CA ASP A 62 13.38 10.58 -11.01
C ASP A 62 13.20 9.17 -11.61
N TYR A 63 12.25 8.42 -11.04
CA TYR A 63 12.04 7.03 -11.41
C TYR A 63 11.53 6.91 -12.86
N PRO A 64 12.12 6.02 -13.68
CA PRO A 64 11.52 5.63 -14.94
C PRO A 64 10.11 5.08 -14.72
N GLU A 65 9.23 5.29 -15.70
CA GLU A 65 7.80 4.96 -15.56
C GLU A 65 7.51 3.52 -15.08
N PRO A 66 8.20 2.47 -15.56
CA PRO A 66 7.97 1.11 -15.07
C PRO A 66 8.31 0.92 -13.58
N VAL A 67 9.38 1.58 -13.11
CA VAL A 67 9.81 1.53 -11.69
C VAL A 67 8.84 2.33 -10.82
N ALA A 68 8.45 3.53 -11.27
CA ALA A 68 7.48 4.37 -10.57
C ALA A 68 6.12 3.65 -10.40
N ARG A 69 5.65 2.98 -11.46
CA ARG A 69 4.43 2.16 -11.42
C ARG A 69 4.55 1.04 -10.39
N LEU A 70 5.66 0.31 -10.41
CA LEU A 70 5.89 -0.81 -9.49
C LEU A 70 5.98 -0.35 -8.03
N LEU A 71 6.65 0.76 -7.76
CA LEU A 71 6.72 1.37 -6.43
C LEU A 71 5.34 1.84 -5.95
N ALA A 72 4.51 2.37 -6.84
CA ALA A 72 3.13 2.75 -6.53
C ALA A 72 2.24 1.55 -6.16
N GLU A 73 2.38 0.42 -6.87
CA GLU A 73 1.68 -0.82 -6.52
C GLU A 73 2.10 -1.30 -5.12
N ALA A 74 3.40 -1.25 -4.80
CA ALA A 74 3.91 -1.56 -3.47
C ALA A 74 3.35 -0.61 -2.38
N CYS A 75 3.18 0.68 -2.69
CA CYS A 75 2.55 1.65 -1.79
C CYS A 75 1.09 1.28 -1.49
N VAL A 76 0.29 1.00 -2.53
CA VAL A 76 -1.13 0.60 -2.36
C VAL A 76 -1.22 -0.66 -1.52
N LEU A 77 -0.42 -1.68 -1.85
CA LEU A 77 -0.41 -2.94 -1.12
C LEU A 77 -0.07 -2.72 0.36
N THR A 78 1.01 -2.00 0.64
CA THR A 78 1.46 -1.67 1.99
C THR A 78 0.41 -0.92 2.79
N VAL A 79 -0.29 0.03 2.17
CA VAL A 79 -1.36 0.79 2.83
C VAL A 79 -2.57 -0.10 3.13
N LEU A 80 -3.01 -0.92 2.17
CA LEU A 80 -4.14 -1.86 2.37
C LEU A 80 -3.82 -2.87 3.49
N LEU A 81 -2.62 -3.45 3.50
CA LEU A 81 -2.22 -4.45 4.49
C LEU A 81 -1.94 -3.83 5.86
N GLY A 82 -1.16 -2.75 5.89
CA GLY A 82 -0.76 -2.05 7.11
C GLY A 82 -1.95 -1.44 7.86
N THR A 83 -2.98 -1.00 7.15
CA THR A 83 -4.23 -0.59 7.80
C THR A 83 -5.15 -1.77 8.13
N SER A 84 -4.98 -2.93 7.50
CA SER A 84 -5.79 -4.13 7.72
C SER A 84 -5.59 -4.79 9.08
N LEU A 85 -4.32 -4.85 9.48
CA LEU A 85 -3.86 -5.55 10.65
C LEU A 85 -4.08 -4.68 11.90
N LYS A 86 -4.50 -5.30 13.00
CA LYS A 86 -4.67 -4.61 14.28
C LYS A 86 -3.36 -4.65 15.06
N PHE A 87 -2.48 -3.69 14.81
CA PHE A 87 -1.21 -3.54 15.53
C PHE A 87 -0.93 -2.06 15.82
N GLU A 88 -0.02 -1.80 16.76
CA GLU A 88 0.58 -0.48 16.97
C GLU A 88 2.07 -0.59 16.67
N GLY A 89 2.57 0.14 15.68
CA GLY A 89 3.96 0.07 15.26
C GLY A 89 4.14 0.26 13.76
N LYS A 90 4.96 -0.60 13.15
CA LYS A 90 5.38 -0.49 11.76
C LYS A 90 5.14 -1.79 10.99
N PHE A 91 4.47 -1.67 9.86
CA PHE A 91 4.38 -2.70 8.84
C PHE A 91 5.38 -2.39 7.72
N ILE A 92 6.16 -3.38 7.30
CA ILE A 92 7.21 -3.23 6.30
C ILE A 92 6.96 -4.26 5.21
N LEU A 93 6.79 -3.77 3.99
CA LEU A 93 6.87 -4.57 2.78
C LEU A 93 8.26 -4.38 2.19
N GLN A 94 8.98 -5.47 1.99
CA GLN A 94 10.30 -5.43 1.36
C GLN A 94 10.44 -6.55 0.32
N THR A 95 10.92 -6.21 -0.87
CA THR A 95 11.36 -7.21 -1.85
C THR A 95 12.87 -7.32 -1.87
N ARG A 96 13.36 -8.52 -2.15
CA ARG A 96 14.74 -8.77 -2.56
C ARG A 96 14.72 -9.69 -3.76
N THR A 97 15.14 -9.18 -4.90
CA THR A 97 15.01 -9.89 -6.16
C THR A 97 16.25 -9.77 -7.04
N ASP A 98 16.35 -10.61 -8.06
CA ASP A 98 17.45 -10.61 -9.02
C ASP A 98 17.16 -9.82 -10.30
N GLY A 99 15.96 -9.26 -10.45
CA GLY A 99 15.56 -8.41 -11.58
C GLY A 99 16.25 -7.04 -11.60
N PRO A 100 15.95 -6.20 -12.61
CA PRO A 100 16.43 -4.81 -12.66
C PRO A 100 16.02 -3.97 -11.46
N VAL A 101 14.89 -4.28 -10.80
CA VAL A 101 14.46 -3.65 -9.55
C VAL A 101 14.78 -4.58 -8.39
N ASP A 102 16.00 -4.50 -7.87
CA ASP A 102 16.50 -5.45 -6.89
C ASP A 102 15.84 -5.33 -5.50
N MET A 103 15.32 -4.14 -5.18
CA MET A 103 14.74 -3.84 -3.87
C MET A 103 13.62 -2.81 -3.97
N LEU A 104 12.46 -3.19 -3.43
CA LEU A 104 11.38 -2.28 -3.08
C LEU A 104 11.22 -2.31 -1.57
N VAL A 105 11.04 -1.14 -0.96
CA VAL A 105 10.70 -1.03 0.45
C VAL A 105 9.55 -0.07 0.59
N ALA A 106 8.48 -0.49 1.25
CA ALA A 106 7.37 0.38 1.61
C ALA A 106 7.03 0.14 3.09
N ASP A 107 7.04 1.22 3.86
CA ASP A 107 6.84 1.21 5.29
C ASP A 107 5.54 1.95 5.63
N PHE A 108 4.63 1.28 6.33
CA PHE A 108 3.46 1.90 6.94
C PHE A 108 3.63 1.93 8.46
N THR A 109 3.69 3.12 9.03
CA THR A 109 3.73 3.33 10.48
C THR A 109 2.37 3.81 10.93
N THR A 110 1.77 3.10 11.88
CA THR A 110 0.47 3.49 12.44
C THR A 110 0.58 4.87 13.13
N PRO A 111 -0.40 5.77 12.94
CA PRO A 111 -1.72 5.49 12.36
C PRO A 111 -1.86 5.77 10.86
N HIS A 112 -0.95 6.51 10.23
CA HIS A 112 -1.17 7.05 8.87
C HIS A 112 0.10 7.26 8.02
N ALA A 113 1.29 7.07 8.58
CA ALA A 113 2.53 7.47 7.91
C ALA A 113 3.01 6.40 6.93
N LEU A 114 3.13 6.76 5.66
CA LEU A 114 3.69 5.94 4.59
C LEU A 114 5.03 6.54 4.15
N ARG A 115 5.98 5.66 3.82
CA ARG A 115 7.13 6.01 2.99
C ARG A 115 7.50 4.83 2.11
N ALA A 116 8.07 5.09 0.96
CA ALA A 116 8.52 4.03 0.08
C ALA A 116 9.77 4.42 -0.69
N TYR A 117 10.50 3.42 -1.14
CA TYR A 117 11.73 3.55 -1.90
C TYR A 117 11.90 2.35 -2.82
N ALA A 118 12.44 2.60 -4.01
CA ALA A 118 12.88 1.58 -4.95
C ALA A 118 14.35 1.77 -5.30
N ARG A 119 15.10 0.67 -5.33
CA ARG A 119 16.44 0.61 -5.91
C ARG A 119 16.38 -0.21 -7.20
N PHE A 120 17.02 0.31 -8.24
CA PHE A 120 17.05 -0.32 -9.54
C PHE A 120 18.38 -0.09 -10.26
N ASP A 121 18.71 -0.98 -11.18
CA ASP A 121 19.83 -0.89 -12.10
C ASP A 121 19.35 -0.29 -13.43
N ALA A 122 19.85 0.92 -13.75
CA ALA A 122 19.42 1.68 -14.92
C ALA A 122 19.77 0.99 -16.25
N ASP A 123 20.97 0.41 -16.35
CA ASP A 123 21.44 -0.25 -17.58
C ASP A 123 20.62 -1.51 -17.87
N ARG A 124 20.37 -2.31 -16.83
CA ARG A 124 19.53 -3.52 -16.95
C ARG A 124 18.08 -3.17 -17.27
N LEU A 125 17.56 -2.09 -16.67
CA LEU A 125 16.21 -1.62 -16.93
C LEU A 125 16.06 -1.11 -18.37
N GLU A 126 17.02 -0.35 -18.89
CA GLU A 126 17.00 0.14 -20.26
C GLU A 126 17.04 -1.02 -21.26
N ALA A 127 17.92 -2.00 -21.04
CA ALA A 127 17.99 -3.20 -21.85
C ALA A 127 16.66 -3.98 -21.87
N LEU A 128 16.02 -4.13 -20.71
CA LEU A 128 14.72 -4.80 -20.58
C LEU A 128 13.62 -4.02 -21.31
N THR A 129 13.58 -2.69 -21.11
CA THR A 129 12.59 -1.79 -21.71
C THR A 129 12.70 -1.78 -23.23
N ALA A 130 13.92 -1.85 -23.79
CA ALA A 130 14.16 -1.94 -25.23
C ALA A 130 13.55 -3.21 -25.87
N THR A 131 13.39 -4.29 -25.09
CA THR A 131 12.72 -5.52 -25.53
C THR A 131 11.20 -5.50 -25.35
N GLY A 132 10.65 -4.42 -24.78
CA GLY A 132 9.22 -4.27 -24.48
C GLY A 132 8.74 -5.07 -23.26
N GLN A 133 9.65 -5.66 -22.48
CA GLN A 133 9.33 -6.47 -21.31
C GLN A 133 9.21 -5.61 -20.05
N THR A 134 8.22 -4.72 -19.98
CA THR A 134 8.02 -3.81 -18.82
C THR A 134 7.02 -4.34 -17.78
N SER A 135 6.73 -5.64 -17.80
CA SER A 135 5.83 -6.25 -16.82
C SER A 135 6.48 -6.30 -15.43
N GLN A 136 5.65 -6.27 -14.39
CA GLN A 136 6.09 -6.37 -13.00
C GLN A 136 6.98 -7.61 -12.76
N GLN A 137 6.60 -8.75 -13.34
CA GLN A 137 7.32 -10.00 -13.24
C GLN A 137 8.72 -9.92 -13.85
N ALA A 138 8.89 -9.20 -14.96
CA ALA A 138 10.18 -9.04 -15.61
C ALA A 138 11.09 -8.05 -14.86
N LEU A 139 10.48 -7.01 -14.25
CA LEU A 139 11.20 -6.02 -13.44
C LEU A 139 11.72 -6.60 -12.13
N LEU A 140 10.92 -7.44 -11.47
CA LEU A 140 11.31 -8.12 -10.24
C LEU A 140 12.13 -9.38 -10.51
N GLY A 141 11.84 -10.14 -11.57
CA GLY A 141 12.50 -11.44 -11.78
C GLY A 141 12.13 -12.43 -10.68
N ALA A 142 13.13 -13.15 -10.17
CA ALA A 142 12.98 -14.11 -9.10
C ALA A 142 13.51 -13.56 -7.76
N GLY A 143 12.87 -13.93 -6.66
CA GLY A 143 13.27 -13.48 -5.34
C GLY A 143 12.21 -13.72 -4.27
N VAL A 144 12.18 -12.84 -3.28
CA VAL A 144 11.26 -12.95 -2.16
C VAL A 144 10.59 -11.63 -1.81
N LEU A 145 9.35 -11.71 -1.36
CA LEU A 145 8.59 -10.67 -0.69
C LEU A 145 8.57 -10.97 0.81
N ALA A 146 9.16 -10.09 1.61
CA ALA A 146 9.10 -10.14 3.06
C ALA A 146 8.08 -9.11 3.58
N LEU A 147 7.11 -9.57 4.36
CA LEU A 147 6.15 -8.74 5.08
C LEU A 147 6.47 -8.82 6.57
N THR A 148 6.80 -7.70 7.19
CA THR A 148 7.27 -7.63 8.57
C THR A 148 6.38 -6.72 9.41
N ILE A 149 5.97 -7.20 10.59
CA ILE A 149 5.24 -6.44 11.59
C ILE A 149 6.19 -6.22 12.79
N ASP A 150 6.49 -4.96 13.08
CA ASP A 150 7.30 -4.52 14.22
C ASP A 150 6.46 -3.65 15.15
N GLN A 151 6.15 -4.15 16.35
CA GLN A 151 5.37 -3.45 17.37
C GLN A 151 6.25 -2.80 18.46
N GLY A 152 7.55 -2.64 18.18
CA GLY A 152 8.50 -1.97 19.05
C GLY A 152 9.36 -2.92 19.89
N ALA A 153 10.26 -2.33 20.69
CA ALA A 153 11.40 -3.00 21.32
C ALA A 153 11.05 -4.14 22.31
N HIS A 154 9.82 -4.16 22.82
CA HIS A 154 9.36 -5.19 23.76
C HIS A 154 8.54 -6.30 23.09
N THR A 155 8.45 -6.29 21.77
CA THR A 155 7.69 -7.27 21.00
C THR A 155 8.61 -8.02 20.04
N GLN A 156 8.29 -9.28 19.77
CA GLN A 156 8.99 -10.01 18.73
C GLN A 156 8.49 -9.54 17.37
N ARG A 157 9.44 -9.25 16.47
CA ARG A 157 9.14 -8.96 15.08
C ARG A 157 8.59 -10.21 14.42
N TYR A 158 7.40 -10.09 13.84
CA TYR A 158 6.82 -11.14 13.01
C TYR A 158 7.18 -10.87 11.56
N GLN A 159 7.69 -11.87 10.85
CA GLN A 159 8.06 -11.76 9.44
C GLN A 159 7.56 -12.98 8.69
N GLY A 160 6.71 -12.74 7.68
CA GLY A 160 6.34 -13.75 6.70
C GLY A 160 7.04 -13.49 5.37
N ILE A 161 7.46 -14.56 4.71
CA ILE A 161 8.21 -14.51 3.45
C ILE A 161 7.45 -15.32 2.40
N VAL A 162 7.26 -14.72 1.22
CA VAL A 162 6.64 -15.36 0.05
C VAL A 162 7.61 -15.32 -1.12
N GLN A 163 7.62 -16.36 -1.92
CA GLN A 163 8.43 -16.41 -3.15
C GLN A 163 7.82 -15.52 -4.23
N LEU A 164 8.68 -14.74 -4.88
CA LEU A 164 8.39 -14.01 -6.11
C LEU A 164 9.06 -14.77 -7.25
N ASP A 165 8.31 -15.51 -8.05
CA ASP A 165 8.83 -16.24 -9.21
C ASP A 165 7.83 -16.10 -10.36
N GLY A 166 8.01 -15.06 -11.16
CA GLY A 166 7.06 -14.74 -12.23
C GLY A 166 5.65 -14.39 -11.73
N THR A 167 5.50 -14.00 -10.45
CA THR A 167 4.23 -13.64 -9.82
C THR A 167 4.09 -12.13 -9.65
N SER A 168 2.85 -11.64 -9.65
CA SER A 168 2.55 -10.25 -9.33
C SER A 168 2.63 -9.99 -7.82
N LEU A 169 2.76 -8.73 -7.40
CA LEU A 169 2.66 -8.40 -5.97
C LEU A 169 1.28 -8.76 -5.39
N GLU A 170 0.23 -8.72 -6.21
CA GLU A 170 -1.11 -9.15 -5.79
C GLU A 170 -1.17 -10.64 -5.47
N ASP A 171 -0.63 -11.47 -6.36
CA ASP A 171 -0.63 -12.93 -6.19
C ASP A 171 0.27 -13.36 -5.03
N ALA A 172 1.40 -12.67 -4.85
CA ALA A 172 2.27 -12.85 -3.70
C ALA A 172 1.54 -12.53 -2.38
N ALA A 173 0.77 -11.44 -2.34
CA ALA A 173 -0.03 -11.09 -1.17
C ALA A 173 -1.19 -12.08 -0.94
N ARG A 174 -1.90 -12.53 -1.99
CA ARG A 174 -2.90 -13.61 -1.87
C ARG A 174 -2.29 -14.88 -1.27
N THR A 175 -1.08 -15.25 -1.72
CA THR A 175 -0.33 -16.40 -1.22
C THR A 175 0.06 -16.22 0.25
N TYR A 176 0.52 -15.03 0.64
CA TYR A 176 0.84 -14.69 2.03
C TYR A 176 -0.37 -14.93 2.94
N PHE A 177 -1.54 -14.33 2.64
CA PHE A 177 -2.73 -14.48 3.49
C PHE A 177 -3.23 -15.91 3.56
N ARG A 178 -3.14 -16.65 2.45
CA ARG A 178 -3.51 -18.05 2.38
C ARG A 178 -2.64 -18.93 3.29
N GLN A 179 -1.33 -18.72 3.27
CA GLN A 179 -0.37 -19.57 3.98
C GLN A 179 -0.14 -19.15 5.44
N SER A 180 -0.03 -17.84 5.69
CA SER A 180 0.43 -17.30 6.97
C SER A 180 -0.71 -16.90 7.90
N GLU A 181 -1.77 -16.30 7.36
CA GLU A 181 -2.89 -15.77 8.15
C GLU A 181 -4.11 -16.71 8.16
N GLN A 182 -4.21 -17.62 7.18
CA GLN A 182 -5.36 -18.51 6.97
C GLN A 182 -6.70 -17.76 6.84
N ILE A 183 -6.66 -16.51 6.38
CA ILE A 183 -7.84 -15.69 6.10
C ILE A 183 -8.02 -15.63 4.59
N PRO A 184 -9.12 -16.18 4.03
CA PRO A 184 -9.44 -16.02 2.61
C PRO A 184 -9.50 -14.54 2.28
N THR A 185 -8.56 -14.11 1.43
CA THR A 185 -8.31 -12.70 1.14
C THR A 185 -8.15 -12.55 -0.37
N ASP A 186 -8.86 -11.60 -0.93
CA ASP A 186 -8.76 -11.20 -2.32
C ASP A 186 -8.43 -9.71 -2.40
N LEU A 187 -7.64 -9.32 -3.39
CA LEU A 187 -7.28 -7.92 -3.59
C LEU A 187 -7.14 -7.57 -5.07
N ARG A 188 -7.40 -6.31 -5.39
CA ARG A 188 -7.16 -5.77 -6.74
C ARG A 188 -6.56 -4.39 -6.61
N MET A 189 -5.60 -4.09 -7.46
CA MET A 189 -4.89 -2.84 -7.51
C MET A 189 -4.73 -2.41 -8.96
N SER A 190 -4.62 -1.11 -9.16
CA SER A 190 -4.32 -0.53 -10.45
C SER A 190 -3.53 0.75 -10.25
N VAL A 191 -2.61 1.01 -11.18
CA VAL A 191 -1.80 2.21 -11.22
C VAL A 191 -1.79 2.74 -12.65
N ALA A 192 -1.98 4.05 -12.81
CA ALA A 192 -1.75 4.72 -14.08
C ALA A 192 -1.42 6.21 -13.87
N LYS A 193 -0.91 6.84 -14.92
CA LYS A 193 -0.86 8.29 -15.02
C LYS A 193 -2.17 8.82 -15.58
N LEU A 194 -2.80 9.71 -14.86
CA LEU A 194 -3.93 10.50 -15.33
C LEU A 194 -3.38 11.77 -15.99
N VAL A 195 -3.75 11.98 -17.25
CA VAL A 195 -3.37 13.17 -18.01
C VAL A 195 -4.58 14.10 -18.08
N THR A 196 -4.49 15.25 -17.43
CA THR A 196 -5.58 16.24 -17.39
C THR A 196 -5.21 17.49 -18.21
N PRO A 197 -6.06 17.92 -19.17
CA PRO A 197 -5.84 19.18 -19.87
C PRO A 197 -5.96 20.37 -18.90
N GLY A 198 -4.97 21.27 -18.92
CA GLY A 198 -4.97 22.49 -18.10
C GLY A 198 -4.53 23.74 -18.85
N PRO A 199 -4.74 24.94 -18.27
CA PRO A 199 -4.40 26.23 -18.91
C PRO A 199 -2.91 26.43 -19.24
N GLY A 200 -2.03 25.56 -18.73
CA GLY A 200 -0.58 25.58 -18.96
C GLY A 200 -0.04 24.32 -19.65
N GLY A 201 -0.91 23.51 -20.27
CA GLY A 201 -0.54 22.22 -20.85
C GLY A 201 -1.22 21.05 -20.15
N ALA A 202 -0.95 19.84 -20.64
CA ALA A 202 -1.41 18.63 -19.98
C ALA A 202 -0.65 18.43 -18.65
N ARG A 203 -1.38 18.27 -17.55
CA ARG A 203 -0.82 17.90 -16.26
C ARG A 203 -0.93 16.40 -16.08
N GLU A 204 0.21 15.75 -15.92
CA GLU A 204 0.29 14.34 -15.54
C GLU A 204 0.23 14.21 -14.02
N GLN A 205 -0.52 13.22 -13.55
CA GLN A 205 -0.62 12.88 -12.15
C GLN A 205 -0.64 11.36 -11.98
N TRP A 206 0.14 10.82 -11.05
CA TRP A 206 0.02 9.41 -10.71
C TRP A 206 -1.26 9.14 -9.93
N ARG A 207 -1.92 8.05 -10.28
CA ARG A 207 -3.10 7.53 -9.60
C ARG A 207 -2.87 6.06 -9.33
N ALA A 208 -3.05 5.67 -8.08
CA ALA A 208 -3.00 4.28 -7.68
C ALA A 208 -4.19 3.98 -6.80
N GLY A 209 -4.86 2.86 -7.03
CA GLY A 209 -6.05 2.49 -6.26
C GLY A 209 -6.07 1.01 -6.00
N GLY A 210 -6.76 0.62 -4.93
CA GLY A 210 -6.94 -0.78 -4.63
C GLY A 210 -8.12 -1.06 -3.72
N ILE A 211 -8.54 -2.32 -3.74
CA ILE A 211 -9.56 -2.90 -2.89
C ILE A 211 -9.03 -4.22 -2.33
N LEU A 212 -9.19 -4.41 -1.03
CA LEU A 212 -8.89 -5.64 -0.31
C LEU A 212 -10.17 -6.11 0.36
N ALA A 213 -10.47 -7.40 0.24
CA ALA A 213 -11.60 -8.05 0.86
C ALA A 213 -11.14 -9.33 1.59
N GLN A 214 -11.64 -9.51 2.81
CA GLN A 214 -11.34 -10.62 3.69
C GLN A 214 -12.64 -11.27 4.13
N PHE A 215 -12.72 -12.59 3.99
CA PHE A 215 -13.87 -13.38 4.41
C PHE A 215 -13.70 -13.83 5.86
N LEU A 216 -14.61 -13.38 6.72
CA LEU A 216 -14.58 -13.59 8.17
C LEU A 216 -15.94 -14.12 8.67
N PRO A 217 -16.33 -15.34 8.27
CA PRO A 217 -17.62 -15.91 8.66
C PRO A 217 -17.69 -16.15 10.17
N GLN A 218 -18.81 -15.83 10.79
CA GLN A 218 -19.01 -16.06 12.23
C GLN A 218 -19.22 -17.56 12.56
N ALA A 219 -19.68 -18.35 11.59
CA ALA A 219 -19.91 -19.78 11.77
C ALA A 219 -18.64 -20.58 11.47
N SER A 220 -18.18 -21.38 12.44
CA SER A 220 -16.97 -22.22 12.33
C SER A 220 -17.05 -23.27 11.21
N GLU A 221 -18.25 -23.65 10.76
CA GLU A 221 -18.42 -24.56 9.62
C GLU A 221 -18.03 -23.92 8.29
N ARG A 222 -18.21 -22.60 8.16
CA ARG A 222 -17.87 -21.82 6.97
C ARG A 222 -16.41 -21.37 6.95
N MET A 223 -15.72 -21.52 8.08
CA MET A 223 -14.27 -21.34 8.20
C MET A 223 -13.48 -22.58 7.77
N ARG A 224 -14.13 -23.75 7.63
CA ARG A 224 -13.44 -24.99 7.27
C ARG A 224 -13.04 -24.94 5.80
N VAL A 225 -11.73 -24.88 5.56
CA VAL A 225 -11.14 -25.25 4.27
C VAL A 225 -11.35 -26.77 4.10
N PRO A 226 -11.80 -27.25 2.92
CA PRO A 226 -11.97 -28.69 2.69
C PRO A 226 -10.70 -29.46 3.05
N ASP A 227 -10.85 -30.60 3.72
CA ASP A 227 -9.71 -31.48 4.02
C ASP A 227 -9.06 -31.94 2.72
N ILE A 228 -7.74 -32.13 2.77
CA ILE A 228 -6.93 -32.58 1.65
C ILE A 228 -7.51 -33.94 1.23
N SER A 229 -7.98 -34.05 -0.01
CA SER A 229 -8.43 -35.34 -0.54
C SER A 229 -7.27 -36.34 -0.45
N GLY A 230 -7.45 -37.43 0.31
CA GLY A 230 -6.44 -38.47 0.57
C GLY A 230 -6.10 -39.37 -0.63
N GLY A 231 -6.03 -38.79 -1.84
CA GLY A 231 -5.60 -39.46 -3.05
C GLY A 231 -4.41 -38.75 -3.68
N ASP A 232 -3.78 -39.41 -4.65
CA ASP A 232 -2.54 -39.03 -5.36
C ASP A 232 -2.68 -37.78 -6.26
N GLY A 233 -3.53 -36.83 -5.88
CA GLY A 233 -3.70 -35.55 -6.56
C GLY A 233 -2.43 -34.69 -6.46
N ASP A 234 -2.11 -33.98 -7.54
CA ASP A 234 -0.97 -33.06 -7.58
C ASP A 234 -1.11 -32.03 -6.44
N PRO A 235 -0.20 -31.99 -5.45
CA PRO A 235 -0.28 -31.06 -4.32
C PRO A 235 -0.22 -29.59 -4.75
N ARG A 236 0.15 -29.31 -6.00
CA ARG A 236 0.13 -27.96 -6.60
C ARG A 236 -1.26 -27.47 -6.98
N ASN A 237 -2.28 -28.33 -6.98
CA ASN A 237 -3.63 -28.01 -7.49
C ASN A 237 -4.73 -28.03 -6.41
N VAL A 238 -4.34 -27.98 -5.13
CA VAL A 238 -5.30 -27.91 -4.01
C VAL A 238 -5.70 -26.46 -3.78
N THR A 239 -6.82 -26.03 -4.39
CA THR A 239 -7.48 -24.76 -4.06
C THR A 239 -8.02 -24.82 -2.63
N HIS A 240 -7.25 -24.29 -1.68
CA HIS A 240 -7.61 -24.10 -0.27
C HIS A 240 -8.56 -22.89 -0.11
N GLU A 241 -9.50 -22.70 -1.04
CA GLU A 241 -10.49 -21.63 -0.94
C GLU A 241 -11.76 -22.17 -0.28
N PRO A 242 -12.44 -21.38 0.55
CA PRO A 242 -13.72 -21.80 1.12
C PRO A 242 -14.67 -22.18 0.00
N ALA A 243 -15.23 -23.39 0.07
CA ALA A 243 -16.37 -23.80 -0.74
C ALA A 243 -17.66 -23.14 -0.22
N ASP A 244 -17.63 -21.81 -0.04
CA ASP A 244 -18.69 -21.01 0.53
C ASP A 244 -19.29 -20.11 -0.54
N ASN A 245 -20.62 -20.15 -0.70
CA ASN A 245 -21.31 -19.38 -1.72
C ASN A 245 -21.09 -17.86 -1.56
N SER A 246 -21.00 -17.35 -0.33
CA SER A 246 -20.75 -15.92 -0.11
C SER A 246 -19.34 -15.51 -0.54
N TRP A 247 -18.36 -16.40 -0.36
CA TRP A 247 -17.00 -16.17 -0.85
C TRP A 247 -16.95 -16.18 -2.38
N GLN A 248 -17.59 -17.17 -3.01
CA GLN A 248 -17.64 -17.25 -4.48
C GLN A 248 -18.39 -16.06 -5.10
N GLU A 249 -19.47 -15.61 -4.47
CA GLU A 249 -20.21 -14.42 -4.87
C GLU A 249 -19.35 -13.15 -4.72
N LEU A 250 -18.63 -13.00 -3.61
CA LEU A 250 -17.67 -11.90 -3.45
C LEU A 250 -16.62 -11.89 -4.57
N LEU A 251 -16.01 -13.05 -4.86
CA LEU A 251 -15.02 -13.18 -5.92
C LEU A 251 -15.60 -12.82 -7.29
N ALA A 252 -16.85 -13.22 -7.57
CA ALA A 252 -17.54 -12.84 -8.80
C ALA A 252 -17.75 -11.33 -8.90
N LEU A 253 -18.18 -10.67 -7.81
CA LEU A 253 -18.39 -9.23 -7.75
C LEU A 253 -17.07 -8.45 -7.90
N LEU A 254 -16.05 -8.79 -7.10
CA LEU A 254 -14.71 -8.21 -7.23
C LEU A 254 -14.13 -8.45 -8.63
N GLY A 255 -14.43 -9.63 -9.19
CA GLY A 255 -14.27 -10.05 -10.58
C GLY A 255 -14.54 -8.96 -11.61
N THR A 256 -15.62 -8.21 -11.41
CA THR A 256 -16.14 -7.19 -12.32
C THR A 256 -15.46 -5.82 -12.20
N THR A 257 -14.60 -5.62 -11.19
CA THR A 257 -13.93 -4.34 -10.96
C THR A 257 -12.97 -4.04 -12.11
N GLU A 258 -13.21 -2.95 -12.83
CA GLU A 258 -12.31 -2.52 -13.91
C GLU A 258 -11.07 -1.77 -13.34
N PRO A 259 -9.87 -1.93 -13.94
CA PRO A 259 -8.66 -1.24 -13.48
C PRO A 259 -8.79 0.29 -13.48
N THR A 260 -9.62 0.84 -14.36
CA THR A 260 -9.93 2.27 -14.48
C THR A 260 -10.77 2.76 -13.31
N GLU A 261 -11.75 1.98 -12.86
CA GLU A 261 -12.62 2.36 -11.72
C GLU A 261 -11.83 2.50 -10.41
N LEU A 262 -10.76 1.71 -10.25
CA LEU A 262 -9.89 1.79 -9.06
C LEU A 262 -9.15 3.11 -8.97
N ILE A 263 -8.80 3.74 -10.10
CA ILE A 263 -7.95 4.93 -10.16
C ILE A 263 -8.69 6.21 -10.52
N ASP A 264 -9.91 6.09 -11.05
CA ASP A 264 -10.71 7.21 -11.51
C ASP A 264 -11.19 8.06 -10.30
N PRO A 265 -10.77 9.34 -10.22
CA PRO A 265 -11.22 10.23 -9.14
C PRO A 265 -12.73 10.48 -9.16
N THR A 266 -13.38 10.35 -10.31
CA THR A 266 -14.83 10.56 -10.42
C THR A 266 -15.64 9.39 -9.87
N VAL A 267 -15.04 8.19 -9.75
CA VAL A 267 -15.67 7.07 -9.07
C VAL A 267 -15.52 7.29 -7.56
N GLY A 268 -14.29 7.29 -7.03
CA GLY A 268 -14.07 7.38 -5.59
C GLY A 268 -14.34 6.06 -4.87
N ALA A 269 -13.71 5.89 -3.70
CA ALA A 269 -13.80 4.68 -2.88
C ALA A 269 -15.24 4.28 -2.55
N GLU A 270 -16.05 5.21 -2.02
CA GLU A 270 -17.39 4.93 -1.54
C GLU A 270 -18.35 4.55 -2.67
N ARG A 271 -18.21 5.18 -3.85
CA ARG A 271 -19.04 4.85 -5.03
C ARG A 271 -18.66 3.51 -5.62
N LEU A 272 -17.38 3.17 -5.67
CA LEU A 272 -16.93 1.85 -6.11
C LEU A 272 -17.56 0.76 -5.23
N LEU A 273 -17.50 0.94 -3.91
CA LEU A 273 -18.12 0.00 -2.96
C LEU A 273 -19.63 -0.10 -3.15
N TYR A 274 -20.31 1.02 -3.39
CA TYR A 274 -21.74 1.00 -3.69
C TYR A 274 -22.03 0.25 -5.00
N ARG A 275 -21.27 0.49 -6.07
CA ARG A 275 -21.45 -0.23 -7.36
C ARG A 275 -21.33 -1.74 -7.17
N LEU A 276 -20.31 -2.19 -6.42
CA LEU A 276 -20.04 -3.60 -6.18
C LEU A 276 -21.07 -4.28 -5.26
N PHE A 277 -21.55 -3.58 -4.23
CA PHE A 277 -22.23 -4.23 -3.10
C PHE A 277 -23.58 -3.58 -2.70
N HIS A 278 -24.21 -2.80 -3.60
CA HIS A 278 -25.49 -2.15 -3.32
C HIS A 278 -26.61 -3.15 -3.00
N GLU A 279 -26.64 -4.33 -3.63
CA GLU A 279 -27.67 -5.34 -3.40
C GLU A 279 -27.56 -5.98 -1.99
N HIS A 280 -26.33 -6.12 -1.46
CA HIS A 280 -26.06 -6.71 -0.15
C HIS A 280 -26.07 -5.69 0.99
N GLY A 281 -26.05 -4.40 0.69
CA GLY A 281 -26.03 -3.34 1.71
C GLY A 281 -24.65 -3.18 2.36
N VAL A 282 -23.71 -2.59 1.62
CA VAL A 282 -22.39 -2.22 2.14
C VAL A 282 -22.46 -1.13 3.22
N ARG A 283 -21.71 -1.33 4.29
CA ARG A 283 -21.46 -0.32 5.32
C ARG A 283 -20.07 0.24 5.17
N VAL A 284 -19.98 1.55 4.94
CA VAL A 284 -18.72 2.29 4.82
C VAL A 284 -18.40 3.00 6.14
N PHE A 285 -17.14 2.96 6.55
CA PHE A 285 -16.66 3.63 7.77
C PHE A 285 -15.86 4.90 7.43
N ARG A 286 -15.56 5.70 8.46
CA ARG A 286 -14.76 6.93 8.31
C ARG A 286 -13.38 6.60 7.72
N GLY A 287 -13.00 7.34 6.69
CA GLY A 287 -11.67 7.26 6.09
C GLY A 287 -10.56 7.63 7.08
N VAL A 288 -9.45 6.90 7.01
CA VAL A 288 -8.21 7.18 7.73
C VAL A 288 -7.25 7.82 6.73
N PRO A 289 -6.76 9.05 6.98
CA PRO A 289 -5.79 9.68 6.08
C PRO A 289 -4.52 8.86 6.05
N VAL A 290 -3.81 8.92 4.93
CA VAL A 290 -2.46 8.41 4.76
C VAL A 290 -1.60 9.57 4.30
N ALA A 291 -0.43 9.74 4.92
CA ALA A 291 0.46 10.83 4.59
C ALA A 291 1.88 10.32 4.36
N ASP A 292 2.59 10.99 3.46
CA ASP A 292 4.00 10.78 3.20
C ASP A 292 4.81 11.44 4.32
N GLU A 293 5.16 10.63 5.32
CA GLU A 293 5.86 11.07 6.52
C GLU A 293 7.08 10.17 6.76
N CYS A 294 8.28 10.73 6.55
CA CYS A 294 9.51 10.01 6.82
C CYS A 294 9.94 10.19 8.28
N SER A 295 10.35 9.07 8.91
CA SER A 295 10.84 9.08 10.29
C SER A 295 12.30 9.52 10.45
N CYS A 296 12.96 10.03 9.41
CA CYS A 296 14.37 10.44 9.48
C CYS A 296 14.51 11.68 10.38
N SER A 297 15.60 11.75 11.13
CA SER A 297 15.96 12.94 11.89
C SER A 297 17.48 13.05 11.95
N ARG A 298 17.99 14.26 12.21
CA ARG A 298 19.43 14.49 12.36
C ARG A 298 20.02 13.57 13.44
N GLU A 299 19.31 13.34 14.54
CA GLU A 299 19.74 12.45 15.64
C GLU A 299 19.84 10.99 15.20
N LYS A 300 18.91 10.50 14.39
CA LYS A 300 18.95 9.11 13.89
C LYS A 300 20.11 8.89 12.94
N ILE A 301 20.34 9.83 12.01
CA ILE A 301 21.47 9.75 11.08
C ILE A 301 22.78 9.88 11.84
N ARG A 302 22.86 10.82 12.81
CA ARG A 302 24.01 10.95 13.71
C ARG A 302 24.30 9.63 14.44
N GLY A 303 23.28 8.98 15.02
CA GLY A 303 23.47 7.70 15.71
C GLY A 303 23.98 6.56 14.80
N ILE A 304 23.68 6.60 13.50
CA ILE A 304 24.26 5.67 12.51
C ILE A 304 25.74 6.00 12.30
N LEU A 305 26.07 7.28 12.10
CA LEU A 305 27.44 7.75 11.90
C LEU A 305 28.33 7.52 13.15
N GLU A 306 27.77 7.59 14.36
CA GLU A 306 28.48 7.25 15.60
C GLU A 306 28.90 5.77 15.67
N GLY A 307 28.23 4.89 14.91
CA GLY A 307 28.61 3.48 14.79
C GLY A 307 29.77 3.22 13.82
N PHE A 308 30.16 4.22 13.02
CA PHE A 308 31.22 4.06 12.02
C PHE A 308 32.61 4.23 12.66
N SER A 309 33.59 3.51 12.12
CA SER A 309 34.99 3.67 12.47
C SER A 309 35.54 5.01 11.98
N ALA A 310 36.62 5.48 12.60
CA ALA A 310 37.30 6.71 12.19
C ALA A 310 37.80 6.68 10.73
N GLN A 311 38.03 5.49 10.16
CA GLN A 311 38.39 5.35 8.74
C GLN A 311 37.16 5.52 7.85
N GLU A 312 36.03 4.90 8.19
CA GLU A 312 34.76 5.05 7.45
C GLU A 312 34.26 6.51 7.46
N ILE A 313 34.41 7.21 8.58
CA ILE A 313 34.08 8.64 8.69
C ILE A 313 34.98 9.49 7.77
N LYS A 314 36.28 9.19 7.71
CA LYS A 314 37.20 9.88 6.79
C LYS A 314 36.87 9.60 5.33
N ASP A 315 36.58 8.35 5.01
CA ASP A 315 36.23 7.91 3.65
C ASP A 315 34.87 8.50 3.21
N SER A 316 33.98 8.79 4.16
CA SER A 316 32.69 9.46 3.93
C SER A 316 32.76 11.00 3.96
N THR A 317 33.93 11.58 4.22
CA THR A 317 34.11 13.04 4.26
C THR A 317 34.46 13.55 2.86
N GLU A 318 33.60 14.39 2.30
CA GLU A 318 33.81 15.05 1.01
C GLU A 318 33.76 16.56 1.22
N GLU A 319 34.70 17.31 0.61
CA GLU A 319 34.77 18.78 0.72
C GLU A 319 34.79 19.36 2.15
N GLY A 320 35.14 18.54 3.15
CA GLY A 320 35.20 18.94 4.56
C GLY A 320 33.90 18.74 5.34
N GLY A 321 32.87 18.14 4.72
CA GLY A 321 31.61 17.77 5.35
C GLY A 321 31.24 16.30 5.13
N ILE A 322 30.30 15.79 5.92
CA ILE A 322 29.63 14.52 5.64
C ILE A 322 28.21 14.85 5.18
N HIS A 323 27.92 14.54 3.92
CA HIS A 323 26.63 14.78 3.29
C HIS A 323 25.84 13.48 3.20
N VAL A 324 24.77 13.35 3.98
CA VAL A 324 23.91 12.17 3.96
C VAL A 324 22.54 12.54 3.43
N ALA A 325 22.16 11.96 2.29
CA ALA A 325 20.79 12.03 1.81
C ALA A 325 19.98 10.84 2.34
N CYS A 326 18.79 11.10 2.90
CA CYS A 326 17.89 10.02 3.27
C CYS A 326 17.28 9.38 2.02
N GLU A 327 17.54 8.09 1.79
CA GLU A 327 17.03 7.31 0.65
C GLU A 327 15.49 7.32 0.51
N PHE A 328 14.72 7.62 1.55
CA PHE A 328 13.24 7.62 1.47
C PHE A 328 12.62 8.97 1.10
N CYS A 329 13.22 10.07 1.59
CA CYS A 329 12.63 11.41 1.49
C CYS A 329 13.53 12.42 0.80
N SER A 330 14.73 12.00 0.38
CA SER A 330 15.78 12.83 -0.22
C SER A 330 16.18 14.06 0.59
N THR A 331 15.82 14.12 1.89
CA THR A 331 16.28 15.18 2.80
C THR A 331 17.77 15.02 3.01
N GLN A 332 18.51 16.11 2.78
CA GLN A 332 19.95 16.18 2.98
C GLN A 332 20.26 16.59 4.42
N TYR A 333 21.23 15.89 5.02
CA TYR A 333 21.76 16.18 6.34
C TYR A 333 23.26 16.40 6.24
N ASP A 334 23.69 17.57 6.67
CA ASP A 334 25.10 17.94 6.71
C ASP A 334 25.64 17.83 8.14
N PHE A 335 26.75 17.12 8.29
CA PHE A 335 27.46 16.99 9.55
C PHE A 335 28.92 17.42 9.41
N ASP A 336 29.46 17.98 10.48
CA ASP A 336 30.88 18.23 10.58
C ASP A 336 31.60 16.94 11.02
N PRO A 337 32.62 16.45 10.29
CA PRO A 337 33.38 15.25 10.69
C PRO A 337 33.96 15.33 12.10
N THR A 338 34.26 16.54 12.59
CA THR A 338 34.77 16.76 13.95
C THR A 338 33.77 16.39 15.05
N GLU A 339 32.47 16.27 14.72
CA GLU A 339 31.45 15.78 15.65
C GLU A 339 31.63 14.29 16.01
N PHE A 340 32.32 13.51 15.17
CA PHE A 340 32.46 12.04 15.30
C PHE A 340 33.89 11.56 15.54
N VAL A 341 34.88 12.37 15.18
CA VAL A 341 36.28 12.08 15.51
C VAL A 341 36.48 12.46 16.97
N ALA A 342 36.51 11.45 17.86
CA ALA A 342 36.84 11.67 19.27
C ALA A 342 38.12 12.52 19.37
N ALA A 343 38.03 13.64 20.09
CA ALA A 343 39.23 14.35 20.55
C ALA A 343 40.08 13.33 21.33
N GLY A 344 41.26 13.02 20.78
CA GLY A 344 42.08 11.88 21.15
C GLY A 344 42.53 11.82 22.61
#